data_AF-A0A952R8U0-F1
#
_entry.id   AF-A0A952R8U0-F1
#
_cell.length_a   1.000
_cell.length_b   1.000
_cell.length_c   1.000
_cell.angle_alpha   90.00
_cell.angle_beta   90.00
_cell.angle_gamma   90.00
#
_symmetry.space_group_name_H-M   'P 1'
#
loop_
_entity.id
_entity.type
_entity.pdbx_description
1 polymer ?
#
loop_
_entity_poly.entity_id
_entity_poly.type
_entity_poly.pdbx_seq_one_letter_code
_entity_poly.pdbx_strand_id
1 'polypeptide(L)'
;MTDHDEGDERTLEGSSPDEPARDEAADSSPDEPARDEGAANVGSSDEPAGREGAGVSSPDEPGDTGKNEPGKRTSLNWKSAALPVAITLLLSVFIVYPYVRNIQLFGAQQIAPADDKGVKLTNEGARLLEGIQEGGTLEGFQVEHLRGPIRDRLEVELERGGQRVRVFVSRQDRVSFEPPRKTQMYAVHYENAKPNADAVTSEEYIALVEAVAKVVERHERKVSMPKGL
;
A
#
# COMPACT_ATOMS: atom_id res chain seq x y z
N MET A 1 43.93 -48.43 -34.62
CA MET A 1 44.55 -48.96 -33.38
C MET A 1 43.98 -48.14 -32.24
N THR A 2 42.87 -48.57 -31.62
CA THR A 2 42.82 -49.44 -30.39
C THR A 2 43.51 -48.72 -29.23
N ASP A 3 42.90 -48.38 -28.10
CA ASP A 3 41.83 -49.00 -27.27
C ASP A 3 41.09 -47.88 -26.47
N HIS A 4 39.78 -47.89 -26.28
CA HIS A 4 39.03 -48.55 -25.18
C HIS A 4 39.59 -48.27 -23.78
N ASP A 5 38.88 -47.44 -23.00
CA ASP A 5 38.74 -47.66 -21.56
C ASP A 5 37.35 -47.18 -21.12
N GLU A 6 36.57 -48.17 -20.70
CA GLU A 6 35.26 -48.10 -20.06
C GLU A 6 35.46 -48.07 -18.54
N GLY A 7 34.54 -47.45 -17.81
CA GLY A 7 34.44 -47.53 -16.35
C GLY A 7 34.31 -46.15 -15.72
N ASP A 8 33.38 -45.86 -14.82
CA ASP A 8 32.82 -46.76 -13.83
C ASP A 8 31.45 -46.20 -13.38
N GLU A 9 30.41 -46.99 -13.58
CA GLU A 9 29.06 -46.73 -13.07
C GLU A 9 29.07 -46.98 -11.55
N ARG A 10 29.04 -45.92 -10.74
CA ARG A 10 28.71 -46.04 -9.31
C ARG A 10 27.26 -45.68 -9.04
N THR A 11 26.41 -46.68 -9.27
CA THR A 11 25.11 -46.84 -8.62
C THR A 11 25.35 -47.05 -7.12
N LEU A 12 25.02 -46.06 -6.30
CA LEU A 12 24.82 -46.28 -4.86
C LEU A 12 23.34 -46.10 -4.56
N GLU A 13 22.67 -47.24 -4.55
CA GLU A 13 21.40 -47.46 -3.91
C GLU A 13 21.50 -47.20 -2.40
N GLY A 14 20.37 -46.81 -1.80
CA GLY A 14 20.10 -47.08 -0.40
C GLY A 14 20.22 -45.87 0.52
N SER A 15 19.08 -45.25 0.79
CA SER A 15 18.51 -45.16 2.15
C SER A 15 17.14 -44.51 2.07
N SER A 16 16.10 -45.34 2.15
CA SER A 16 14.74 -44.87 2.44
C SER A 16 14.74 -44.21 3.81
N PRO A 17 14.16 -43.01 3.98
CA PRO A 17 14.10 -42.35 5.27
C PRO A 17 13.12 -43.08 6.19
N ASP A 18 13.60 -43.41 7.39
CA ASP A 18 12.79 -43.90 8.49
C ASP A 18 11.62 -42.95 8.77
N GLU A 19 10.43 -43.53 8.81
CA GLU A 19 9.16 -42.91 9.17
C GLU A 19 9.09 -42.80 10.70
N PRO A 20 9.14 -41.60 11.30
CA PRO A 20 8.84 -41.48 12.73
C PRO A 20 7.32 -41.62 12.94
N ALA A 21 6.99 -42.53 13.85
CA ALA A 21 5.66 -42.88 14.30
C ALA A 21 4.80 -41.65 14.60
N ARG A 22 3.52 -41.73 14.18
CA ARG A 22 2.46 -40.84 14.61
C ARG A 22 2.18 -41.09 16.09
N ASP A 23 2.61 -40.17 16.94
CA ASP A 23 2.07 -40.06 18.29
C ASP A 23 0.64 -39.51 18.21
N GLU A 24 -0.34 -40.39 18.39
CA GLU A 24 -1.68 -40.03 18.85
C GLU A 24 -1.57 -39.47 20.26
N ALA A 25 -1.74 -38.16 20.41
CA ALA A 25 -1.90 -37.51 21.70
C ALA A 25 -3.14 -36.61 21.71
N ALA A 26 -4.16 -37.12 22.39
CA ALA A 26 -5.16 -36.45 23.22
C ALA A 26 -5.93 -35.25 22.64
N ASP A 27 -7.17 -35.55 22.30
CA ASP A 27 -8.37 -34.75 22.55
C ASP A 27 -8.23 -33.90 23.83
N SER A 28 -8.24 -32.58 23.64
CA SER A 28 -8.41 -31.59 24.71
C SER A 28 -9.24 -30.47 24.14
N SER A 29 -10.55 -30.72 24.10
CA SER A 29 -11.57 -29.69 23.93
C SER A 29 -11.41 -28.65 25.04
N PRO A 30 -11.10 -27.36 24.75
CA PRO A 30 -11.17 -26.33 25.76
C PRO A 30 -12.63 -25.94 25.96
N ASP A 31 -13.07 -26.02 27.22
CA ASP A 31 -14.37 -25.59 27.71
C ASP A 31 -14.77 -24.19 27.19
N GLU A 32 -16.01 -24.11 26.76
CA GLU A 32 -16.77 -22.91 26.43
C GLU A 32 -16.96 -22.05 27.70
N PRO A 33 -16.36 -20.84 27.82
CA PRO A 33 -16.77 -19.94 28.88
C PRO A 33 -18.10 -19.28 28.52
N ALA A 34 -19.06 -19.50 29.41
CA ALA A 34 -20.40 -18.94 29.38
C ALA A 34 -20.42 -17.41 29.21
N ARG A 35 -21.44 -16.97 28.47
CA ARG A 35 -22.12 -15.65 28.43
C ARG A 35 -21.68 -14.62 29.48
N ASP A 36 -21.40 -13.41 29.01
CA ASP A 36 -21.71 -12.19 29.76
C ASP A 36 -22.58 -11.27 28.90
N GLU A 37 -23.88 -11.27 29.20
CA GLU A 37 -24.86 -10.31 28.69
C GLU A 37 -24.75 -9.01 29.50
N GLY A 38 -23.78 -8.17 29.15
CA GLY A 38 -23.62 -6.83 29.69
C GLY A 38 -24.47 -5.81 28.94
N ALA A 39 -25.72 -5.64 29.38
CA ALA A 39 -26.59 -4.56 28.93
C ALA A 39 -26.12 -3.17 29.39
N ALA A 40 -26.31 -2.20 28.49
CA ALA A 40 -26.45 -0.76 28.72
C ALA A 40 -25.27 0.01 29.35
N ASN A 41 -24.67 0.90 28.54
CA ASN A 41 -24.60 2.28 29.00
C ASN A 41 -24.80 3.28 27.86
N VAL A 42 -25.78 4.14 28.10
CA VAL A 42 -26.22 5.29 27.30
C VAL A 42 -25.17 6.39 27.49
N GLY A 43 -24.63 6.90 26.39
CA GLY A 43 -23.70 8.02 26.40
C GLY A 43 -24.03 8.99 25.27
N SER A 44 -25.17 9.69 25.43
CA SER A 44 -25.47 10.90 24.68
C SER A 44 -24.35 11.91 24.99
N SER A 45 -23.67 12.42 23.97
CA SER A 45 -22.78 13.58 24.14
C SER A 45 -23.18 14.63 23.13
N ASP A 46 -23.44 15.78 23.73
CA ASP A 46 -24.11 16.95 23.20
C ASP A 46 -23.50 17.54 21.92
N GLU A 47 -24.42 17.99 21.10
CA GLU A 47 -24.29 19.01 20.09
C GLU A 47 -23.86 20.35 20.73
N PRO A 48 -22.76 20.98 20.31
CA PRO A 48 -22.58 22.40 20.52
C PRO A 48 -23.14 23.16 19.32
N ALA A 49 -24.35 23.68 19.51
CA ALA A 49 -24.83 24.83 18.77
C ALA A 49 -23.94 26.06 19.08
N GLY A 50 -23.61 26.81 18.03
CA GLY A 50 -23.26 28.22 18.15
C GLY A 50 -21.78 28.58 18.07
N ARG A 51 -21.39 29.13 16.92
CA ARG A 51 -20.79 30.47 16.94
C ARG A 51 -20.93 31.19 15.60
N GLU A 52 -21.88 32.11 15.60
CA GLU A 52 -21.89 33.29 14.74
C GLU A 52 -20.72 34.22 15.11
N GLY A 53 -20.26 34.98 14.11
CA GLY A 53 -19.32 36.10 14.26
C GLY A 53 -18.05 35.88 13.45
N ALA A 54 -17.50 36.84 12.72
CA ALA A 54 -17.87 38.23 12.47
C ALA A 54 -17.07 38.68 11.24
N GLY A 55 -17.45 39.83 10.70
CA GLY A 55 -17.01 40.39 9.42
C GLY A 55 -15.51 40.31 9.12
N VAL A 56 -15.22 39.96 7.86
CA VAL A 56 -13.97 40.37 7.23
C VAL A 56 -14.19 41.80 6.73
N SER A 57 -13.59 42.74 7.45
CA SER A 57 -13.51 44.13 7.02
C SER A 57 -12.57 44.24 5.82
N SER A 58 -12.98 45.02 4.84
CA SER A 58 -12.16 45.53 3.75
C SER A 58 -10.87 46.15 4.30
N PRO A 59 -9.70 45.93 3.68
CA PRO A 59 -8.53 46.72 3.98
C PRO A 59 -8.72 48.11 3.38
N ASP A 60 -8.83 49.11 4.25
CA ASP A 60 -8.75 50.51 3.92
C ASP A 60 -7.42 50.85 3.26
N GLU A 61 -7.56 51.70 2.24
CA GLU A 61 -6.54 52.38 1.46
C GLU A 61 -5.69 53.30 2.35
N PRO A 62 -4.36 53.14 2.44
CA PRO A 62 -3.51 54.21 2.96
C PRO A 62 -3.09 55.12 1.81
N GLY A 63 -3.82 56.23 1.66
CA GLY A 63 -3.29 57.43 1.05
C GLY A 63 -2.25 58.05 1.98
N ASP A 64 -0.97 57.97 1.61
CA ASP A 64 0.06 58.89 2.10
C ASP A 64 0.86 59.47 0.92
N THR A 65 0.57 60.74 0.67
CA THR A 65 1.27 61.63 -0.26
C THR A 65 2.60 62.08 0.35
N GLY A 66 3.60 61.22 0.26
CA GLY A 66 4.99 61.51 0.61
C GLY A 66 5.78 62.15 -0.54
N LYS A 67 5.87 63.48 -0.51
CA LYS A 67 6.80 64.40 -1.17
C LYS A 67 7.96 63.80 -2.00
N ASN A 68 7.87 64.06 -3.30
CA ASN A 68 8.90 64.31 -4.32
C ASN A 68 10.36 64.49 -3.83
N GLU A 69 11.24 63.56 -4.23
CA GLU A 69 12.65 63.83 -4.54
C GLU A 69 12.91 63.49 -6.03
N PRO A 70 13.42 64.43 -6.85
CA PRO A 70 13.78 64.15 -8.24
C PRO A 70 15.20 63.59 -8.29
N GLY A 71 15.37 62.28 -8.23
CA GLY A 71 16.70 61.68 -8.23
C GLY A 71 16.73 60.26 -8.75
N LYS A 72 17.16 60.11 -10.01
CA LYS A 72 17.58 58.86 -10.67
C LYS A 72 16.44 57.95 -11.15
N ARG A 73 15.99 58.23 -12.38
CA ARG A 73 15.34 57.25 -13.24
C ARG A 73 16.33 56.11 -13.53
N THR A 74 16.30 55.06 -12.72
CA THR A 74 16.76 53.75 -13.16
C THR A 74 15.69 53.20 -14.09
N SER A 75 16.02 53.08 -15.37
CA SER A 75 15.22 52.36 -16.35
C SER A 75 15.16 50.88 -15.97
N LEU A 76 14.21 50.51 -15.11
CA LEU A 76 13.90 49.11 -14.83
C LEU A 76 13.28 48.55 -16.11
N ASN A 77 13.95 47.58 -16.73
CA ASN A 77 13.46 46.88 -17.92
C ASN A 77 12.34 45.92 -17.51
N TRP A 78 11.09 46.30 -17.77
CA TRP A 78 9.86 45.53 -17.44
C TRP A 78 9.76 44.20 -18.21
N LYS A 79 10.68 43.95 -19.16
CA LYS A 79 10.76 42.71 -19.93
C LYS A 79 11.33 41.52 -19.14
N SER A 80 11.89 41.73 -17.95
CA SER A 80 12.60 40.66 -17.21
C SER A 80 11.85 40.06 -16.02
N ALA A 81 10.65 40.56 -15.66
CA ALA A 81 9.91 40.06 -14.49
C ALA A 81 8.81 39.03 -14.83
N ALA A 82 8.56 38.74 -16.10
CA ALA A 82 7.49 37.82 -16.53
C ALA A 82 7.93 36.34 -16.65
N LEU A 83 9.24 36.04 -16.66
CA LEU A 83 9.72 34.68 -16.82
C LEU A 83 9.59 33.75 -15.60
N PRO A 84 9.78 34.17 -14.33
CA PRO A 84 9.84 33.21 -13.23
C PRO A 84 8.47 32.61 -12.87
N VAL A 85 7.35 33.32 -13.10
CA VAL A 85 6.00 32.81 -12.77
C VAL A 85 5.56 31.70 -13.73
N ALA A 86 5.93 31.79 -15.01
CA ALA A 86 5.59 30.76 -16.00
C ALA A 86 6.35 29.44 -15.78
N ILE A 87 7.59 29.50 -15.28
CA ILE A 87 8.41 28.30 -14.98
C ILE A 87 7.81 27.54 -13.78
N THR A 88 7.35 28.23 -12.75
CA THR A 88 6.74 27.58 -11.57
C THR A 88 5.42 26.87 -11.90
N LEU A 89 4.59 27.46 -12.78
CA LEU A 89 3.33 26.84 -13.23
C LEU A 89 3.55 25.63 -14.15
N LEU A 90 4.59 25.63 -14.98
CA LEU A 90 4.92 24.48 -15.82
C LEU A 90 5.45 23.29 -15.00
N LEU A 91 6.22 23.54 -13.93
CA LEU A 91 6.72 22.48 -13.04
C LEU A 91 5.60 21.81 -12.23
N SER A 92 4.59 22.56 -11.76
CA SER A 92 3.48 21.95 -11.02
C SER A 92 2.59 21.08 -11.91
N VAL A 93 2.36 21.47 -13.16
CA VAL A 93 1.62 20.62 -14.12
C VAL A 93 2.41 19.37 -14.48
N PHE A 94 3.74 19.45 -14.65
CA PHE A 94 4.55 18.28 -15.05
C PHE A 94 4.69 17.22 -13.95
N ILE A 95 4.61 17.59 -12.67
CA ILE A 95 4.67 16.62 -11.55
C ILE A 95 3.31 15.96 -11.31
N VAL A 96 2.20 16.71 -11.44
CA VAL A 96 0.86 16.19 -11.12
C VAL A 96 0.24 15.41 -12.29
N TYR A 97 0.52 15.78 -13.54
CA TYR A 97 -0.09 15.15 -14.72
C TYR A 97 0.23 13.66 -14.92
N PRO A 98 1.47 13.15 -14.72
CA PRO A 98 1.72 11.70 -14.80
C PRO A 98 1.03 10.94 -13.68
N TYR A 99 0.78 11.57 -12.52
CA TYR A 99 0.10 10.95 -11.39
C TYR A 99 -1.39 10.72 -11.67
N VAL A 100 -2.09 11.72 -12.24
CA VAL A 100 -3.53 11.61 -12.54
C VAL A 100 -3.81 10.72 -13.76
N ARG A 101 -2.95 10.74 -14.79
CA ARG A 101 -3.14 9.92 -16.00
C ARG A 101 -2.93 8.42 -15.74
N ASN A 102 -2.06 8.05 -14.82
CA ASN A 102 -1.90 6.64 -14.44
C ASN A 102 -3.14 6.08 -13.76
N ILE A 103 -3.80 6.84 -12.88
CA ILE A 103 -4.98 6.35 -12.12
C ILE A 103 -6.14 5.95 -13.05
N GLN A 104 -6.33 6.63 -14.19
CA GLN A 104 -7.42 6.31 -15.12
C GLN A 104 -7.18 5.11 -16.04
N LEU A 105 -5.94 4.77 -16.37
CA LEU A 105 -5.65 3.60 -17.22
C LEU A 105 -5.81 2.26 -16.46
N PHE A 106 -5.77 2.27 -15.13
CA PHE A 106 -5.94 1.07 -14.30
C PHE A 106 -7.38 0.87 -13.79
N GLY A 107 -8.27 1.87 -13.91
CA GLY A 107 -9.65 1.78 -13.44
C GLY A 107 -10.59 0.88 -14.27
N ALA A 108 -10.11 0.31 -15.39
CA ALA A 108 -10.96 -0.41 -16.34
C ALA A 108 -10.60 -1.89 -16.55
N GLN A 109 -9.68 -2.48 -15.76
CA GLN A 109 -9.69 -3.94 -15.64
C GLN A 109 -10.87 -4.30 -14.74
N GLN A 110 -12.01 -4.62 -15.38
CA GLN A 110 -13.15 -5.23 -14.72
C GLN A 110 -12.64 -6.39 -13.87
N ILE A 111 -12.73 -6.21 -12.55
CA ILE A 111 -12.46 -7.24 -11.57
C ILE A 111 -13.49 -8.32 -11.87
N ALA A 112 -13.06 -9.41 -12.50
CA ALA A 112 -13.84 -10.62 -12.53
C ALA A 112 -14.27 -10.91 -11.07
N PRO A 113 -15.55 -11.21 -10.81
CA PRO A 113 -15.99 -11.53 -9.46
C PRO A 113 -15.02 -12.56 -8.91
N ALA A 114 -14.37 -12.22 -7.80
CA ALA A 114 -13.40 -13.10 -7.16
C ALA A 114 -14.14 -14.39 -6.85
N ASP A 115 -13.88 -15.43 -7.64
CA ASP A 115 -14.43 -16.75 -7.38
C ASP A 115 -13.86 -17.17 -6.01
N ASP A 116 -14.75 -17.29 -5.04
CA ASP A 116 -14.56 -16.96 -3.62
C ASP A 116 -13.83 -18.06 -2.84
N LYS A 117 -12.83 -18.67 -3.47
CA LYS A 117 -11.94 -19.67 -2.88
C LYS A 117 -10.50 -19.21 -3.07
N GLY A 118 -10.18 -18.08 -2.42
CA GLY A 118 -8.86 -17.47 -2.45
C GLY A 118 -7.75 -18.49 -2.17
N VAL A 119 -6.70 -18.47 -2.98
CA VAL A 119 -5.51 -19.30 -2.77
C VAL A 119 -4.93 -18.95 -1.41
N LYS A 120 -4.93 -19.91 -0.48
CA LYS A 120 -4.35 -19.73 0.86
C LYS A 120 -2.89 -19.30 0.73
N LEU A 121 -2.49 -18.42 1.63
CA LEU A 121 -1.12 -17.91 1.68
C LEU A 121 -0.11 -19.05 1.83
N THR A 122 0.89 -19.10 0.96
CA THR A 122 2.02 -20.03 1.13
C THR A 122 2.82 -19.72 2.40
N ASN A 123 3.55 -20.69 2.94
CA ASN A 123 4.39 -20.48 4.13
C ASN A 123 5.41 -19.36 3.92
N GLU A 124 6.01 -19.27 2.73
CA GLU A 124 6.94 -18.22 2.37
C GLU A 124 6.24 -16.86 2.23
N GLY A 125 5.05 -16.83 1.63
CA GLY A 125 4.22 -15.61 1.58
C GLY A 125 3.83 -15.11 2.96
N ALA A 126 3.46 -16.03 3.86
CA ALA A 126 3.12 -15.72 5.26
C ALA A 126 4.31 -15.15 6.03
N ARG A 127 5.50 -15.71 5.82
CA ARG A 127 6.74 -15.17 6.43
C ARG A 127 7.11 -13.80 5.85
N LEU A 128 6.88 -13.56 4.57
CA LEU A 128 7.17 -12.25 3.97
C LEU A 128 6.26 -11.14 4.52
N LEU A 129 5.01 -11.50 4.83
CA LEU A 129 4.00 -10.61 5.42
C LEU A 129 3.93 -10.73 6.95
N GLU A 130 4.93 -11.32 7.59
CA GLU A 130 4.96 -11.53 9.03
C GLU A 130 4.82 -10.18 9.78
N GLY A 131 3.78 -10.07 10.61
CA GLY A 131 3.39 -8.82 11.28
C GLY A 131 2.12 -8.17 10.72
N ILE A 132 1.62 -8.63 9.57
CA ILE A 132 0.25 -8.36 9.11
C ILE A 132 -0.58 -9.62 9.41
N GLN A 133 -1.67 -9.47 10.16
CA GLN A 133 -2.52 -10.58 10.59
C GLN A 133 -3.94 -10.35 10.10
N GLU A 134 -4.61 -11.39 9.61
CA GLU A 134 -6.05 -11.36 9.33
C GLU A 134 -6.82 -11.03 10.62
N GLY A 135 -7.79 -10.14 10.52
CA GLY A 135 -8.50 -9.54 11.66
C GLY A 135 -7.73 -8.41 12.38
N GLY A 136 -6.45 -8.21 12.07
CA GLY A 136 -5.64 -7.11 12.59
C GLY A 136 -5.97 -5.77 11.95
N THR A 137 -5.28 -4.71 12.36
CA THR A 137 -5.42 -3.36 11.80
C THR A 137 -4.10 -2.85 11.24
N LEU A 138 -4.14 -2.24 10.04
CA LEU A 138 -3.01 -1.61 9.38
C LEU A 138 -3.42 -0.20 8.91
N GLU A 139 -2.77 0.84 9.42
CA GLU A 139 -3.09 2.26 9.11
C GLU A 139 -4.60 2.60 9.27
N GLY A 140 -5.26 1.98 10.26
CA GLY A 140 -6.69 2.16 10.52
C GLY A 140 -7.63 1.32 9.64
N PHE A 141 -7.11 0.48 8.75
CA PHE A 141 -7.89 -0.50 7.99
C PHE A 141 -7.82 -1.88 8.63
N GLN A 142 -8.94 -2.58 8.70
CA GLN A 142 -9.00 -3.97 9.12
C GLN A 142 -8.48 -4.87 8.00
N VAL A 143 -7.61 -5.81 8.33
CA VAL A 143 -7.09 -6.79 7.37
C VAL A 143 -8.10 -7.92 7.25
N GLU A 144 -8.79 -8.03 6.12
CA GLU A 144 -9.82 -9.04 5.90
C GLU A 144 -9.19 -10.37 5.46
N HIS A 145 -8.28 -10.31 4.47
CA HIS A 145 -7.69 -11.50 3.88
C HIS A 145 -6.23 -11.30 3.47
N LEU A 146 -5.44 -12.36 3.66
CA LEU A 146 -4.09 -12.50 3.13
C LEU A 146 -4.07 -13.69 2.16
N ARG A 147 -3.83 -13.42 0.89
CA ARG A 147 -3.92 -14.41 -0.19
C ARG A 147 -2.63 -14.46 -1.00
N GLY A 148 -2.36 -15.62 -1.60
CA GLY A 148 -1.32 -15.73 -2.62
C GLY A 148 -0.26 -16.82 -2.42
N PRO A 149 0.58 -17.05 -3.44
CA PRO A 149 0.68 -16.27 -4.66
C PRO A 149 -0.46 -16.50 -5.65
N ILE A 150 -1.00 -15.41 -6.22
CA ILE A 150 -2.00 -15.42 -7.29
C ILE A 150 -1.44 -14.59 -8.43
N ARG A 151 -1.15 -15.18 -9.59
CA ARG A 151 -0.52 -14.47 -10.73
C ARG A 151 0.75 -13.72 -10.32
N ASP A 152 1.68 -14.42 -9.67
CA ASP A 152 2.99 -13.86 -9.30
C ASP A 152 2.95 -12.68 -8.31
N ARG A 153 1.90 -12.63 -7.47
CA ARG A 153 1.74 -11.61 -6.42
C ARG A 153 1.05 -12.14 -5.17
N LEU A 154 1.42 -11.58 -4.01
CA LEU A 154 0.64 -11.69 -2.77
C LEU A 154 -0.38 -10.56 -2.73
N GLU A 155 -1.52 -10.82 -2.11
CA GLU A 155 -2.63 -9.88 -1.98
C GLU A 155 -3.00 -9.71 -0.50
N VAL A 156 -3.09 -8.45 -0.08
CA VAL A 156 -3.57 -8.02 1.23
C VAL A 156 -4.86 -7.26 0.99
N GLU A 157 -5.99 -7.84 1.37
CA GLU A 157 -7.31 -7.20 1.28
C GLU A 157 -7.63 -6.53 2.62
N LEU A 158 -7.91 -5.23 2.57
CA LEU A 158 -8.19 -4.42 3.75
C LEU A 158 -9.55 -3.74 3.62
N GLU A 159 -10.26 -3.56 4.73
CA GLU A 159 -11.55 -2.89 4.81
C GLU A 159 -11.57 -1.78 5.87
N ARG A 160 -12.21 -0.64 5.56
CA ARG A 160 -12.50 0.43 6.52
C ARG A 160 -13.80 1.11 6.16
N GLY A 161 -14.81 1.05 7.03
CA GLY A 161 -16.10 1.69 6.81
C GLY A 161 -16.80 1.23 5.52
N GLY A 162 -16.72 -0.06 5.19
CA GLY A 162 -17.30 -0.63 3.96
C GLY A 162 -16.49 -0.37 2.69
N GLN A 163 -15.35 0.31 2.77
CA GLN A 163 -14.43 0.48 1.65
C GLN A 163 -13.35 -0.59 1.67
N ARG A 164 -13.20 -1.29 0.53
CA ARG A 164 -12.18 -2.34 0.35
C ARG A 164 -11.03 -1.87 -0.51
N VAL A 165 -9.82 -2.08 -0.01
CA VAL A 165 -8.55 -1.77 -0.66
C VAL A 165 -7.75 -3.05 -0.81
N ARG A 166 -7.11 -3.24 -1.96
CA ARG A 166 -6.20 -4.37 -2.19
C ARG A 166 -4.80 -3.86 -2.40
N VAL A 167 -3.88 -4.31 -1.56
CA VAL A 167 -2.45 -4.05 -1.69
C VAL A 167 -1.78 -5.32 -2.19
N PHE A 168 -0.97 -5.18 -3.23
CA PHE A 168 -0.26 -6.28 -3.86
C PHE A 168 1.24 -6.17 -3.63
N VAL A 169 1.85 -7.32 -3.35
CA VAL A 169 3.30 -7.48 -3.28
C VAL A 169 3.70 -8.40 -4.44
N SER A 170 4.41 -7.84 -5.41
CA SER A 170 4.90 -8.55 -6.60
C SER A 170 6.41 -8.50 -6.65
N ARG A 171 7.04 -9.39 -7.41
CA ARG A 171 8.47 -9.22 -7.69
C ARG A 171 8.72 -7.96 -8.52
N GLN A 172 9.78 -7.25 -8.17
CA GLN A 172 10.12 -5.99 -8.83
C GLN A 172 10.42 -6.15 -10.33
N ASP A 173 11.04 -7.26 -10.74
CA ASP A 173 11.39 -7.55 -12.15
C ASP A 173 10.20 -8.02 -13.00
N ARG A 174 9.04 -8.26 -12.40
CA ARG A 174 7.81 -8.69 -13.07
C ARG A 174 6.82 -7.55 -13.30
N VAL A 175 7.03 -6.40 -12.67
CA VAL A 175 6.13 -5.26 -12.74
C VAL A 175 6.57 -4.32 -13.86
N SER A 176 5.67 -4.05 -14.82
CA SER A 176 5.94 -3.20 -15.99
C SER A 176 5.65 -1.70 -15.78
N PHE A 177 5.26 -1.32 -14.57
CA PHE A 177 4.96 0.07 -14.21
C PHE A 177 5.85 0.53 -13.04
N GLU A 178 5.83 1.83 -12.75
CA GLU A 178 6.53 2.37 -11.58
C GLU A 178 5.62 2.22 -10.34
N PRO A 179 5.86 1.25 -9.44
CA PRO A 179 5.05 1.09 -8.24
C PRO A 179 5.25 2.26 -7.27
N PRO A 180 4.24 2.61 -6.46
CA PRO A 180 4.36 3.67 -5.45
C PRO A 180 5.48 3.43 -4.44
N ARG A 181 5.76 2.16 -4.12
CA ARG A 181 6.90 1.75 -3.28
C ARG A 181 7.61 0.53 -3.84
N LYS A 182 8.94 0.51 -3.64
CA LYS A 182 9.83 -0.60 -3.98
C LYS A 182 10.66 -0.96 -2.75
N THR A 183 10.92 -2.24 -2.61
CA THR A 183 11.93 -2.82 -1.69
C THR A 183 13.11 -3.30 -2.52
N GLN A 184 14.01 -4.11 -1.96
CA GLN A 184 15.14 -4.64 -2.75
C GLN A 184 14.66 -5.67 -3.79
N MET A 185 13.66 -6.49 -3.45
CA MET A 185 13.21 -7.58 -4.33
C MET A 185 11.77 -7.44 -4.81
N TYR A 186 10.96 -6.62 -4.14
CA TYR A 186 9.51 -6.54 -4.38
C TYR A 186 9.03 -5.13 -4.71
N ALA A 187 8.02 -5.06 -5.54
CA ALA A 187 7.20 -3.89 -5.83
C ALA A 187 5.89 -3.98 -5.04
N VAL A 188 5.54 -2.90 -4.34
CA VAL A 188 4.30 -2.81 -3.57
C VAL A 188 3.40 -1.75 -4.20
N HIS A 189 2.17 -2.13 -4.54
CA HIS A 189 1.19 -1.28 -5.22
C HIS A 189 -0.23 -1.61 -4.75
N TYR A 190 -1.20 -0.80 -5.13
CA TYR A 190 -2.60 -1.02 -4.79
C TYR A 190 -3.46 -1.03 -6.05
N GLU A 191 -4.56 -1.78 -6.01
CA GLU A 191 -5.65 -1.65 -6.97
C GLU A 191 -6.94 -1.34 -6.20
N ASN A 192 -7.76 -0.45 -6.75
CA ASN A 192 -9.03 -0.11 -6.13
C ASN A 192 -10.09 -1.14 -6.52
N ALA A 193 -10.56 -1.91 -5.54
CA ALA A 193 -11.56 -2.95 -5.77
C ALA A 193 -12.92 -2.34 -6.16
N LYS A 194 -13.28 -1.18 -5.61
CA LYS A 194 -14.46 -0.39 -6.02
C LYS A 194 -14.21 1.10 -5.79
N PRO A 195 -14.30 1.96 -6.83
CA PRO A 195 -14.24 3.40 -6.66
C PRO A 195 -15.59 3.89 -6.10
N ASN A 196 -15.76 3.82 -4.78
CA ASN A 196 -16.65 4.79 -4.13
C ASN A 196 -15.82 6.07 -4.00
N ALA A 197 -16.25 7.13 -4.70
CA ALA A 197 -15.40 8.27 -5.09
C ALA A 197 -14.79 9.07 -3.93
N ASP A 198 -15.25 8.89 -2.68
CA ASP A 198 -15.05 9.89 -1.64
C ASP A 198 -14.41 9.41 -0.32
N ALA A 199 -14.01 8.14 -0.17
CA ALA A 199 -13.76 7.60 1.19
C ALA A 199 -12.30 7.26 1.56
N VAL A 200 -11.35 7.15 0.61
CA VAL A 200 -9.91 7.02 0.94
C VAL A 200 -9.12 7.99 0.10
N THR A 201 -8.34 8.82 0.77
CA THR A 201 -7.47 9.82 0.15
C THR A 201 -6.21 9.19 -0.45
N SER A 202 -5.60 9.84 -1.44
CA SER A 202 -4.32 9.40 -2.01
C SER A 202 -3.23 9.23 -0.95
N GLU A 203 -3.23 10.08 0.08
CA GLU A 203 -2.26 10.02 1.19
C GLU A 203 -2.41 8.73 2.01
N GLU A 204 -3.65 8.32 2.27
CA GLU A 204 -3.93 7.08 2.99
C GLU A 204 -3.55 5.84 2.18
N TYR A 205 -3.76 5.83 0.86
CA TYR A 205 -3.26 4.74 0.01
C TYR A 205 -1.73 4.66 0.06
N ILE A 206 -1.04 5.80 0.01
CA ILE A 206 0.42 5.85 0.09
C ILE A 206 0.89 5.34 1.46
N ALA A 207 0.24 5.75 2.54
CA ALA A 207 0.54 5.28 3.90
C ALA A 207 0.37 3.76 4.03
N LEU A 208 -0.73 3.21 3.52
CA LEU A 208 -0.98 1.76 3.48
C LEU A 208 0.12 1.01 2.73
N VAL A 209 0.44 1.44 1.51
CA VAL A 209 1.48 0.81 0.69
C VAL A 209 2.85 0.91 1.37
N GLU A 210 3.15 2.04 2.02
CA GLU A 210 4.38 2.20 2.80
C GLU A 210 4.43 1.28 4.02
N ALA A 211 3.32 1.11 4.73
CA ALA A 211 3.24 0.21 5.88
C ALA A 211 3.47 -1.25 5.47
N VAL A 212 2.83 -1.71 4.38
CA VAL A 212 3.09 -3.05 3.81
C VAL A 212 4.54 -3.18 3.34
N ALA A 213 5.08 -2.19 2.63
CA ALA A 213 6.46 -2.22 2.17
C ALA A 213 7.48 -2.33 3.32
N LYS A 214 7.26 -1.62 4.44
CA LYS A 214 8.10 -1.72 5.65
C LYS A 214 8.08 -3.13 6.26
N VAL A 215 6.93 -3.80 6.23
CA VAL A 215 6.81 -5.20 6.69
C VAL A 215 7.60 -6.12 5.75
N VAL A 216 7.42 -5.98 4.44
CA VAL A 216 8.12 -6.78 3.43
C VAL A 216 9.63 -6.57 3.54
N GLU A 217 10.11 -5.33 3.64
CA GLU A 217 11.53 -4.98 3.76
C GLU A 217 12.19 -5.61 5.00
N ARG A 218 11.46 -5.70 6.11
CA ARG A 218 11.96 -6.35 7.34
C ARG A 218 12.22 -7.84 7.15
N HIS A 219 11.44 -8.50 6.31
CA HIS A 219 11.45 -9.96 6.14
C HIS A 219 12.11 -10.42 4.84
N GLU A 220 12.26 -9.55 3.84
CA GLU A 220 12.80 -9.93 2.52
C GLU A 220 14.20 -10.54 2.61
N ARG A 221 15.00 -10.13 3.60
CA ARG A 221 16.36 -10.69 3.81
C ARG A 221 16.38 -12.04 4.51
N LYS A 222 15.27 -12.40 5.18
CA LYS A 222 15.15 -13.60 6.03
C LYS A 222 14.34 -14.70 5.35
N VAL A 223 13.60 -14.36 4.30
CA VAL A 223 12.66 -15.24 3.63
C VAL A 223 13.14 -15.46 2.21
N SER A 224 13.37 -16.72 1.84
CA SER A 224 13.58 -17.08 0.46
C SER A 224 12.37 -16.67 -0.37
N MET A 225 12.60 -16.19 -1.60
CA MET A 225 11.55 -15.71 -2.49
C MET A 225 10.41 -16.75 -2.58
N PRO A 226 9.14 -16.36 -2.29
CA PRO A 226 8.03 -17.30 -2.31
C PRO A 226 7.89 -18.00 -3.66
N LYS A 227 7.67 -19.31 -3.64
CA LYS A 227 7.50 -20.09 -4.88
C LYS A 227 6.25 -19.61 -5.61
N GLY A 228 6.39 -19.25 -6.89
CA GLY A 228 5.28 -18.72 -7.69
C GLY A 228 5.09 -17.21 -7.56
N LEU A 229 6.06 -16.48 -6.99
CA LEU A 229 6.25 -15.05 -7.21
C LEU A 229 7.24 -14.77 -8.35
#